data_AF-A0A940I5G4-F1
#
_entry.id   AF-A0A940I5G4-F1
#
_cell.length_a   1.000
_cell.length_b   1.000
_cell.length_c   1.000
_cell.angle_alpha   90.00
_cell.angle_beta   90.00
_cell.angle_gamma   90.00
#
_symmetry.space_group_name_H-M   'P 1'
#
loop_
_entity.id
_entity.type
_entity.pdbx_description
1 polymer ?
#
loop_
_entity_poly.entity_id
_entity_poly.type
_entity_poly.pdbx_seq_one_letter_code
_entity_poly.pdbx_strand_id
1 'polypeptide(L)' 'MPIYEYKCLNCGKLFERFVLKAREEKKVKCPHCSSQNIKKVLSGFHSGKSSSFNGPSCGGRGFGFT' A
#
# COMPACT_ATOMS: atom_id res chain seq x y z
N MET A 1 -5.92 -16.22 -13.92
CA MET A 1 -4.69 -15.44 -14.13
C MET A 1 -4.31 -14.78 -12.80
N PRO A 2 -3.21 -15.17 -12.13
CA PRO A 2 -2.84 -14.58 -10.85
C PRO A 2 -2.28 -13.17 -11.07
N ILE A 3 -3.12 -12.17 -10.81
CA ILE A 3 -2.67 -10.78 -10.65
C ILE A 3 -2.11 -10.62 -9.24
N TYR A 4 -0.94 -10.01 -9.12
CA TYR A 4 -0.32 -9.71 -7.83
C TYR A 4 -0.20 -8.19 -7.66
N GLU A 5 -0.51 -7.73 -6.46
CA GLU A 5 -0.34 -6.33 -6.09
C GLU A 5 1.04 -6.13 -5.45
N TYR A 6 1.70 -5.04 -5.79
CA TYR A 6 3.01 -4.66 -5.26
C TYR A 6 2.96 -3.22 -4.73
N LYS A 7 3.59 -2.99 -3.58
CA LYS A 7 3.82 -1.66 -3.00
C LYS A 7 5.28 -1.30 -3.12
N CYS A 8 5.58 -0.15 -3.71
CA CYS A 8 6.93 0.40 -3.66
C CYS A 8 7.25 0.97 -2.28
N LEU A 9 8.36 0.55 -1.68
CA LEU A 9 8.82 1.05 -0.39
C LEU A 9 9.56 2.40 -0.50
N ASN A 10 9.94 2.80 -1.72
CA ASN A 10 10.59 4.09 -1.97
C ASN A 10 9.57 5.22 -2.16
N CYS A 11 8.64 5.07 -3.10
CA CYS A 11 7.66 6.11 -3.41
C CYS A 11 6.28 5.88 -2.76
N GLY A 12 6.07 4.74 -2.08
CA GLY A 12 4.81 4.40 -1.42
C GLY A 12 3.67 3.99 -2.36
N LYS A 13 3.88 4.03 -3.69
CA LYS A 13 2.85 3.76 -4.69
C LYS A 13 2.56 2.26 -4.83
N LEU A 14 1.27 1.95 -4.97
CA LEU A 14 0.76 0.62 -5.26
C LEU A 14 0.65 0.45 -6.77
N PHE A 15 0.98 -0.75 -7.26
CA PHE A 15 0.83 -1.11 -8.66
C PHE A 15 0.61 -2.61 -8.80
N GLU A 16 -0.20 -3.00 -9.77
CA GLU A 16 -0.47 -4.39 -10.09
C GLU A 16 0.50 -4.90 -11.16
N ARG A 17 0.98 -6.14 -10.99
CA ARG A 17 1.76 -6.84 -12.02
C ARG A 17 1.28 -8.26 -12.21
N PHE A 18 1.17 -8.59 -13.49
CA PHE A 18 0.96 -9.95 -13.93
C PHE A 18 2.30 -10.68 -13.93
N VAL A 19 2.42 -11.70 -13.08
CA VAL A 19 3.64 -12.51 -12.96
C VAL A 19 3.29 -13.93 -13.31
N LEU A 20 3.87 -14.42 -14.40
CA LEU A 20 3.71 -15.80 -14.87
C LEU A 20 4.73 -16.75 -14.24
N LYS A 21 5.93 -16.26 -13.96
CA LYS A 21 7.04 -17.06 -13.40
C LYS A 21 7.64 -16.37 -12.17
N ALA A 22 7.94 -17.13 -11.12
CA ALA A 22 8.58 -16.61 -9.90
C ALA A 22 9.93 -15.90 -10.18
N ARG A 23 10.64 -16.25 -11.26
CA ARG A 23 11.87 -15.57 -11.69
C ARG A 23 11.62 -14.11 -12.12
N GLU A 24 10.42 -13.80 -12.62
CA GLU A 24 10.06 -12.45 -13.03
C GLU A 24 9.81 -11.53 -11.83
N GLU A 25 9.40 -12.07 -10.68
CA GLU A 25 9.20 -11.29 -9.43
C GLU A 25 10.47 -10.54 -9.03
N LYS A 26 11.65 -11.16 -9.20
CA LYS A 26 12.95 -10.54 -8.90
C LYS A 26 13.33 -9.40 -9.85
N LYS A 27 12.68 -9.30 -11.02
CA LYS A 27 12.91 -8.26 -12.02
C LYS A 27 11.86 -7.15 -11.96
N VAL A 28 10.82 -7.28 -11.14
CA VAL A 28 9.78 -6.26 -11.02
C VAL A 28 10.39 -5.01 -10.39
N LYS A 29 10.21 -3.88 -11.07
CA LYS A 29 10.60 -2.55 -10.60
C LYS A 29 9.36 -1.68 -10.51
N CYS A 30 9.41 -0.70 -9.63
CA CYS A 30 8.34 0.29 -9.58
C CYS A 30 8.29 1.09 -10.88
N PRO A 31 7.15 1.22 -11.57
CA PRO A 31 7.03 2.00 -12.80
C PRO A 31 7.15 3.52 -12.58
N HIS A 32 7.06 4.00 -11.34
CA HIS A 32 7.11 5.44 -11.04
C HIS A 32 8.50 5.96 -10.69
N CYS A 33 9.32 5.13 -10.02
CA CYS A 33 10.64 5.55 -9.52
C CYS A 33 11.75 4.58 -9.91
N SER A 34 11.45 3.53 -10.67
CA SER A 34 12.41 2.50 -11.13
C SER A 34 13.16 1.75 -10.03
N SER A 35 12.74 1.89 -8.77
CA SER A 35 13.34 1.18 -7.65
C SER A 35 12.99 -0.30 -7.65
N GLN A 36 13.94 -1.15 -7.24
CA GLN A 36 13.73 -2.58 -6.96
C GLN A 36 13.17 -2.85 -5.56
N ASN A 37 13.08 -1.81 -4.72
CA ASN A 37 12.52 -1.88 -3.38
C ASN A 37 10.98 -1.91 -3.43
N ILE A 38 10.42 -3.09 -3.65
CA ILE A 38 8.99 -3.35 -3.73
C ILE A 38 8.60 -4.52 -2.82
N LYS A 39 7.36 -4.52 -2.33
CA LYS A 39 6.83 -5.56 -1.45
C LYS A 39 5.51 -6.08 -2.03
N LYS A 40 5.35 -7.41 -2.11
CA LYS A 40 4.12 -8.05 -2.54
C LYS A 40 3.03 -7.82 -1.50
N VAL A 41 1.91 -7.26 -1.90
CA VAL A 41 0.71 -7.12 -1.08
C VAL A 41 -0.18 -8.31 -1.44
N LEU A 42 -0.29 -9.25 -0.50
CA LEU A 42 -1.29 -10.30 -0.58
C LEU A 42 -2.57 -9.70 -0.01
N SER A 43 -3.67 -9.76 -0.75
CA SER A 43 -5.00 -9.30 -0.31
C SER A 43 -5.50 -10.13 0.88
N GLY A 44 -4.94 -9.85 2.05
CA GLY A 44 -5.51 -10.10 3.35
C GLY A 44 -5.47 -8.76 4.06
N PHE A 45 -6.56 -8.00 3.99
CA PHE A 45 -6.89 -6.84 4.82
C PHE A 45 -5.70 -6.12 5.48
N HIS A 46 -5.09 -5.15 4.79
CA HIS A 46 -4.22 -4.17 5.44
C HIS A 46 -4.79 -2.77 5.21
N SER A 47 -5.62 -2.34 6.15
CA SER A 47 -5.98 -0.95 6.39
C SER A 47 -4.69 -0.14 6.57
N GLY A 48 -4.23 0.53 5.51
CA GLY A 48 -2.98 1.29 5.49
C GLY A 48 -3.18 2.67 4.91
N LYS A 49 -4.01 3.47 5.58
CA LYS A 49 -4.21 4.91 5.35
C LYS A 49 -2.89 5.65 5.65
N SER A 50 -2.31 6.36 4.67
CA SER A 50 -1.47 7.56 4.91
C SER A 50 -0.93 8.20 3.62
N SER A 51 -1.71 9.10 3.02
CA SER A 51 -1.17 10.33 2.41
C SER A 51 -2.24 11.43 2.44
N SER A 52 -2.56 11.88 3.64
CA SER A 52 -2.99 13.24 3.94
C SER A 52 -2.89 13.40 5.45
N PHE A 53 -1.75 13.91 5.88
CA PHE A 53 -1.65 14.59 7.16
C PHE A 53 -2.55 15.82 7.09
N ASN A 54 -3.75 15.72 7.68
CA ASN A 54 -4.54 16.84 8.17
C ASN A 54 -5.27 16.35 9.42
N GLY A 55 -4.58 16.46 10.55
CA GLY A 55 -5.18 16.58 11.87
C GLY A 55 -4.75 17.93 12.45
N PRO A 56 -5.59 18.58 13.27
CA PRO A 56 -6.14 17.90 14.44
C PRO A 56 -7.66 18.06 14.66
N SER A 57 -8.21 17.04 15.32
CA SER A 57 -9.13 17.12 16.47
C SER A 57 -10.40 17.99 16.40
N CYS A 58 -11.55 17.31 16.37
CA CYS A 58 -12.64 17.57 17.31
C CYS A 58 -13.36 16.24 17.58
N GLY A 59 -12.93 15.55 18.63
CA GLY A 59 -13.65 14.40 19.16
C GLY A 59 -14.97 14.87 19.79
N GLY A 60 -16.08 14.24 19.39
CA GLY A 60 -17.36 14.41 20.04
C GLY A 60 -17.26 14.06 21.52
N ARG A 61 -17.52 15.05 22.38
CA ARG A 61 -17.70 14.84 23.81
C ARG A 61 -19.17 14.47 24.05
N GLY A 62 -19.45 13.16 24.00
CA GLY A 62 -20.64 12.59 24.63
C GLY A 62 -20.25 12.02 25.99
N PHE A 63 -20.54 12.75 27.05
CA PHE A 63 -20.63 12.22 28.42
C PHE A 63 -21.93 12.75 29.03
N GLY A 64 -22.71 11.86 29.66
CA GLY A 64 -23.79 12.22 30.59
C GLY A 64 -23.25 13.10 31.73
N PHE A 65 -24.01 13.64 32.67
CA PHE A 65 -25.16 13.12 33.42
C PHE A 65 -25.63 14.30 34.28
N THR A 66 -26.93 14.61 34.28
CA THR A 66 -27.61 15.42 35.31
C THR A 66 -28.93 14.75 35.64
#